data_AF-X0KIQ1-F1
#
_entry.id   AF-X0KIQ1-F1
#
_cell.length_a   1.000
_cell.length_b   1.000
_cell.length_c   1.000
_cell.angle_alpha   90.00
_cell.angle_beta   90.00
_cell.angle_gamma   90.00
#
_symmetry.space_group_name_H-M   'P 1'
#
loop_
_entity.id
_entity.type
_entity.pdbx_description
1 polymer ?
#
loop_
_entity_poly.entity_id
_entity_poly.type
_entity_poly.pdbx_seq_one_letter_code
_entity_poly.pdbx_strand_id
1 'polypeptide(L)' 'MDFVSPEVGAATHAFAAFEPSISDQNGAYLLQCRIADPYVDTVKPWATSPIEADKLWKLSEKLVGQEFKY' A
#
# COMPACT_ATOMS: atom_id res chain seq x y z
N MET A 1 -0.26 14.61 14.22
CA MET A 1 -0.98 13.61 13.40
C MET A 1 -2.41 14.05 13.43
N ASP A 2 -2.89 14.64 12.33
CA ASP A 2 -4.23 15.19 12.28
C ASP A 2 -5.25 14.06 12.27
N PHE A 3 -6.22 14.14 13.15
CA PHE A 3 -7.26 13.13 13.26
C PHE A 3 -8.26 13.34 12.12
N VAL A 4 -8.40 12.33 11.26
CA VAL A 4 -9.40 12.32 10.20
C VAL A 4 -10.63 11.53 10.66
N SER A 5 -11.82 11.89 10.17
CA SER A 5 -13.01 11.09 10.46
C SER A 5 -12.87 9.69 9.85
N PRO A 6 -13.54 8.67 10.42
CA PRO A 6 -13.53 7.32 9.86
C PRO A 6 -13.96 7.28 8.40
N GLU A 7 -14.93 8.12 8.01
CA GLU A 7 -15.44 8.25 6.65
C GLU A 7 -14.35 8.73 5.68
N VAL A 8 -13.56 9.73 6.08
CA VAL A 8 -12.43 10.25 5.29
C VAL A 8 -11.31 9.22 5.18
N GLY A 9 -11.03 8.45 6.25
CA GLY A 9 -10.06 7.36 6.20
C GLY A 9 -10.49 6.21 5.28
N ALA A 10 -11.76 5.85 5.32
CA ALA A 10 -12.33 4.81 4.46
C ALA A 10 -12.37 5.24 2.97
N ALA A 11 -12.51 6.53 2.69
CA ALA A 11 -12.57 7.05 1.32
C ALA A 11 -11.35 6.66 0.47
N THR A 12 -10.14 6.58 1.07
CA THR A 12 -8.94 6.16 0.31
C THR A 12 -9.02 4.70 -0.14
N HIS A 13 -9.68 3.84 0.62
CA HIS A 13 -9.89 2.44 0.23
C HIS A 13 -10.93 2.33 -0.90
N ALA A 14 -12.00 3.15 -0.85
CA ALA A 14 -12.96 3.22 -1.94
C ALA A 14 -12.30 3.75 -3.23
N PHE A 15 -11.45 4.78 -3.13
CA PHE A 15 -10.66 5.28 -4.25
C PHE A 15 -9.76 4.18 -4.84
N ALA A 16 -9.02 3.46 -4.00
CA ALA A 16 -8.14 2.36 -4.43
C ALA A 16 -8.88 1.24 -5.18
N ALA A 17 -10.13 0.97 -4.82
CA ALA A 17 -10.92 -0.13 -5.38
C ALA A 17 -11.64 0.24 -6.69
N PHE A 18 -12.05 1.50 -6.86
CA PHE A 18 -13.00 1.88 -7.92
C PHE A 18 -12.48 2.94 -8.90
N GLU A 19 -11.44 3.69 -8.57
CA GLU A 19 -10.98 4.78 -9.42
C GLU A 19 -10.30 4.26 -10.70
N PRO A 20 -10.79 4.58 -11.91
CA PRO A 20 -10.17 4.11 -13.15
C PRO A 20 -8.81 4.75 -13.45
N SER A 21 -8.57 6.00 -13.01
CA SER A 21 -7.33 6.73 -13.31
C SER A 21 -6.07 6.15 -12.66
N ILE A 22 -6.22 5.21 -11.73
CA ILE A 22 -5.11 4.52 -11.05
C ILE A 22 -4.87 3.09 -11.57
N SER A 23 -5.60 2.64 -12.60
CA SER A 23 -5.49 1.26 -13.13
C SER A 23 -4.06 0.89 -13.54
N ASP A 24 -3.33 1.86 -14.09
CA ASP A 24 -1.97 1.66 -14.61
C ASP A 24 -0.89 1.88 -13.52
N GLN A 25 -1.29 2.18 -12.29
CA GLN A 25 -0.43 2.54 -11.17
C GLN A 25 -0.38 1.45 -10.10
N ASN A 26 -0.33 0.19 -10.54
CA ASN A 26 -0.26 -0.95 -9.64
C ASN A 26 1.01 -0.89 -8.77
N GLY A 27 0.86 -1.09 -7.46
CA GLY A 27 1.94 -1.00 -6.48
C GLY A 27 2.26 0.41 -5.98
N ALA A 28 1.57 1.45 -6.46
CA ALA A 28 1.71 2.80 -5.93
C ALA A 28 1.13 2.91 -4.51
N TYR A 29 1.73 3.77 -3.69
CA TYR A 29 1.20 4.09 -2.36
C TYR A 29 0.15 5.19 -2.47
N LEU A 30 -1.03 4.95 -1.90
CA LEU A 30 -2.14 5.90 -1.93
C LEU A 30 -2.28 6.59 -0.57
N LEU A 31 -2.50 7.91 -0.61
CA LEU A 31 -2.71 8.73 0.57
C LEU A 31 -3.79 9.77 0.26
N GLN A 32 -4.83 9.86 1.09
CA GLN A 32 -5.90 10.86 0.94
C GLN A 32 -6.55 10.87 -0.46
N CYS A 33 -6.93 9.69 -0.97
CA CYS A 33 -7.56 9.53 -2.30
C CYS A 33 -6.70 10.05 -3.48
N ARG A 34 -5.38 9.99 -3.37
CA ARG A 34 -4.44 10.28 -4.46
C ARG A 34 -3.20 9.39 -4.36
N ILE A 35 -2.41 9.34 -5.42
CA ILE A 35 -1.06 8.78 -5.35
C ILE A 35 -0.19 9.69 -4.47
N ALA A 36 0.54 9.05 -3.57
CA ALA A 36 1.49 9.74 -2.71
C ALA A 36 2.68 10.25 -3.54
N ASP A 37 3.09 11.49 -3.27
CA ASP A 37 4.28 12.10 -3.84
C ASP A 37 5.49 11.70 -2.96
N PRO A 38 6.47 10.94 -3.47
CA PRO A 38 7.64 10.53 -2.70
C PRO A 38 8.48 11.67 -2.13
N TYR A 39 8.36 12.89 -2.67
CA TYR A 39 9.13 14.07 -2.24
C TYR A 39 8.43 14.90 -1.15
N VAL A 40 7.10 14.75 -1.03
CA VAL A 40 6.27 15.55 -0.11
C VAL A 40 5.65 14.67 0.97
N ASP A 41 5.20 13.48 0.59
CA ASP A 41 4.53 12.54 1.47
C ASP A 41 5.53 11.58 2.13
N THR A 42 5.24 11.22 3.38
CA THR A 42 6.10 10.30 4.14
C THR A 42 5.89 8.85 3.68
N VAL A 43 6.59 8.45 2.63
CA VAL A 43 6.77 7.02 2.28
C VAL A 43 7.95 6.48 3.06
N LYS A 44 7.71 5.48 3.91
CA LYS A 44 8.77 4.89 4.74
C LYS A 44 9.76 4.12 3.85
N PRO A 45 11.08 4.23 4.07
CA PRO A 45 12.09 3.66 3.17
C PRO A 45 12.08 2.12 3.12
N TRP A 46 11.54 1.46 4.15
CA TRP A 46 11.33 0.01 4.14
C TRP A 46 10.09 -0.44 3.37
N ALA A 47 9.19 0.48 3.01
CA ALA A 47 8.01 0.17 2.20
C ALA A 47 8.35 0.02 0.71
N THR A 48 9.51 0.50 0.27
CA THR A 48 9.92 0.50 -1.14
C THR A 48 10.97 -0.57 -1.47
N SER A 49 11.49 -1.29 -0.47
CA SER A 49 12.56 -2.28 -0.68
C SER A 49 12.00 -3.62 -1.16
N PRO A 50 12.29 -4.05 -2.41
CA PRO A 50 11.83 -5.34 -2.91
C PRO A 50 12.50 -6.52 -2.19
N ILE A 51 13.72 -6.34 -1.68
CA ILE A 51 14.46 -7.37 -0.95
C ILE A 51 13.79 -7.67 0.39
N GLU A 52 13.40 -6.64 1.12
CA GLU A 52 12.73 -6.81 2.41
C GLU A 52 11.31 -7.35 2.23
N ALA A 53 10.62 -6.97 1.14
CA ALA A 53 9.32 -7.53 0.76
C ALA A 53 9.40 -9.05 0.49
N ASP A 54 10.39 -9.52 -0.27
CA ASP A 54 10.58 -10.96 -0.54
C ASP A 54 10.91 -11.76 0.73
N LYS A 55 11.77 -11.21 1.61
CA LYS A 55 12.08 -11.82 2.91
C LYS A 55 10.83 -11.93 3.79
N LEU A 56 10.02 -10.87 3.83
CA LEU A 56 8.79 -10.84 4.61
C LEU A 56 7.75 -11.81 4.07
N TRP A 57 7.65 -11.95 2.74
CA TRP A 57 6.74 -12.90 2.09
C TRP A 57 7.09 -14.34 2.50
N LYS A 58 8.34 -14.75 2.33
CA LYS A 58 8.84 -16.08 2.72
C LYS A 58 8.62 -16.39 4.19
N LEU A 59 8.83 -15.39 5.07
CA LEU A 59 8.55 -15.54 6.49
C LEU A 59 7.05 -15.74 6.74
N SER A 60 6.21 -14.96 6.07
CA SER A 60 4.75 -15.05 6.19
C SER A 60 4.23 -16.42 5.75
N GLU A 61 4.70 -16.93 4.61
CA GLU A 61 4.39 -18.28 4.10
C GLU A 61 4.75 -19.38 5.12
N LYS A 62 5.92 -19.28 5.74
CA LYS A 62 6.34 -20.19 6.81
C LYS A 62 5.43 -20.12 8.04
N LEU A 63 4.96 -18.93 8.40
CA LEU A 63 4.08 -18.72 9.56
C LEU A 63 2.67 -19.26 9.31
N VAL A 64 2.14 -19.10 8.10
CA VAL A 64 0.80 -19.61 7.74
C VAL A 64 0.80 -21.05 7.23
N GLY A 65 1.97 -21.61 6.89
CA GLY A 65 2.13 -22.97 6.39
C GLY A 65 1.61 -23.17 4.96
N GLN A 66 1.51 -22.08 4.19
CA GLN A 66 1.00 -22.07 2.81
C GLN A 66 1.94 -21.24 1.93
N GLU A 67 2.26 -21.77 0.75
CA GLU A 67 2.99 -21.05 -0.29
C GLU A 67 2.00 -20.40 -1.28
N PHE A 68 2.29 -19.16 -1.66
CA PHE A 68 1.53 -18.38 -2.62
C PHE A 68 2.39 -18.15 -3.86
N LYS A 69 1.95 -18.69 -4.99
CA LYS A 69 2.61 -18.48 -6.28
C LYS A 69 2.21 -17.13 -6.85
N TYR A 70 3.20 -16.32 -7.24
CA TYR A 70 3.03 -15.04 -7.92
C TYR A 70 3.96 -14.93 -9.12
#